data_AF-A2SN79-F1
#
_entry.id   AF-A2SN79-F1
#
_cell.length_a   1.000
_cell.length_b   1.000
_cell.length_c   1.000
_cell.angle_alpha   90.00
_cell.angle_beta   90.00
_cell.angle_gamma   90.00
#
_symmetry.space_group_name_H-M   'P 1'
#
loop_
_entity.id
_entity.type
_entity.pdbx_description
1 polymer ?
#
loop_
_entity_poly.entity_id
_entity_poly.type
_entity_poly.pdbx_seq_one_letter_code
_entity_poly.pdbx_strand_id
1 'polypeptide(L)'
;MNATEALNGLDIQAVRPIHSKFSPNLYAWLSDRRRPRRRTHSRVYRGADGVLWIGEIDQPDGGHAWFTGARLLGVLCNGSAEESFAHAGLASQLTEVADFWQRYVTDGRCAIDATHTSYFVGDDTRWSVNARGTRRTCLWCGKASQRLKRWTERVRRETWMDDVKDD
;
A
#
# COMPACT_ATOMS: atom_id res chain seq x y z
N MET A 1 14.50 -30.12 -13.93
CA MET A 1 15.09 -28.90 -14.53
C MET A 1 14.82 -27.76 -13.56
N ASN A 2 15.85 -27.23 -12.91
CA ASN A 2 15.70 -26.17 -11.90
C ASN A 2 15.44 -24.84 -12.62
N ALA A 3 14.19 -24.42 -12.71
CA ALA A 3 13.86 -23.06 -13.09
C ALA A 3 14.44 -22.14 -12.01
N THR A 4 15.45 -21.36 -12.37
CA THR A 4 15.96 -20.29 -11.53
C THR A 4 14.79 -19.33 -11.29
N GLU A 5 14.25 -19.29 -10.07
CA GLU A 5 13.17 -18.36 -9.73
C GLU A 5 13.64 -16.94 -10.03
N ALA A 6 12.95 -16.25 -10.94
CA ALA A 6 13.35 -14.93 -11.37
C ALA A 6 13.20 -13.93 -10.22
N LEU A 7 14.32 -13.29 -9.86
CA LEU A 7 14.37 -12.23 -8.86
C LEU A 7 13.37 -11.11 -9.18
N ASN A 8 12.92 -10.39 -8.15
CA ASN A 8 11.94 -9.32 -8.27
C ASN A 8 12.47 -8.02 -8.92
N GLY A 9 13.77 -7.95 -9.24
CA GLY A 9 14.40 -6.81 -9.90
C GLY A 9 14.55 -5.54 -9.05
N LEU A 10 14.25 -5.59 -7.75
CA LEU A 10 14.36 -4.43 -6.86
C LEU A 10 15.81 -4.19 -6.42
N ASP A 11 16.37 -3.02 -6.77
CA ASP A 11 17.49 -2.46 -6.02
C ASP A 11 16.97 -1.77 -4.75
N ILE A 12 17.26 -2.38 -3.59
CA ILE A 12 16.82 -1.85 -2.30
C ILE A 12 17.42 -0.45 -2.01
N GLN A 13 18.61 -0.15 -2.54
CA GLN A 13 19.25 1.15 -2.30
C GLN A 13 18.49 2.28 -3.00
N ALA A 14 17.91 1.99 -4.17
CA ALA A 14 17.09 2.95 -4.92
C ALA A 14 15.81 3.37 -4.18
N VAL A 15 15.37 2.60 -3.17
CA VAL A 15 14.16 2.88 -2.38
C VAL A 15 14.47 3.20 -0.91
N ARG A 16 15.73 3.55 -0.60
CA ARG A 16 16.12 3.98 0.75
C ARG A 16 15.34 5.23 1.15
N PRO A 17 14.74 5.30 2.35
CA PRO A 17 13.85 6.37 2.78
C PRO A 17 14.62 7.63 3.21
N ILE A 18 15.54 8.11 2.38
CA ILE A 18 16.22 9.41 2.57
C ILE A 18 15.22 10.54 2.31
N HIS A 19 14.20 10.30 1.48
CA HIS A 19 13.15 11.26 1.11
C HIS A 19 11.78 10.68 1.46
N SER A 20 10.81 11.53 1.76
CA SER A 20 9.45 11.11 2.16
C SER A 20 8.72 10.27 1.10
N LYS A 21 9.19 10.33 -0.15
CA LYS A 21 8.74 9.54 -1.30
C LYS A 21 8.66 8.03 -1.02
N PHE A 22 9.59 7.48 -0.25
CA PHE A 22 9.66 6.04 0.04
C PHE A 22 9.19 5.74 1.46
N SER A 23 8.60 4.55 1.64
CA SER A 23 8.16 4.06 2.95
C SER A 23 9.32 3.53 3.78
N PRO A 24 9.62 4.12 4.96
CA PRO A 24 10.63 3.59 5.86
C PRO A 24 10.23 2.23 6.42
N ASN A 25 8.93 1.99 6.60
CA ASN A 25 8.40 0.73 7.07
C ASN A 25 8.56 -0.38 6.02
N LEU A 26 8.23 -0.10 4.75
CA LEU A 26 8.47 -1.06 3.68
C LEU A 26 9.97 -1.36 3.53
N TYR A 27 10.81 -0.32 3.59
CA TYR A 27 12.26 -0.49 3.53
C TYR A 27 12.78 -1.35 4.69
N ALA A 28 12.31 -1.11 5.92
CA ALA A 28 12.68 -1.89 7.10
C ALA A 28 12.24 -3.36 6.98
N TRP A 29 11.03 -3.61 6.49
CA TRP A 29 10.52 -4.97 6.28
C TRP A 29 11.32 -5.75 5.22
N LEU A 30 11.67 -5.09 4.11
CA LEU A 30 12.51 -5.66 3.04
C LEU A 30 13.95 -5.86 3.48
N SER A 31 14.45 -5.03 4.39
CA SER A 31 15.84 -5.06 4.88
C SER A 31 16.04 -5.95 6.11
N ASP A 32 15.02 -6.70 6.55
CA ASP A 32 15.13 -7.60 7.69
C ASP A 32 16.14 -8.73 7.40
N ARG A 33 17.26 -8.72 8.13
CA ARG A 33 18.37 -9.67 7.96
C ARG A 33 17.97 -11.10 8.26
N ARG A 34 16.90 -11.32 9.03
CA ARG A 34 16.38 -12.67 9.33
C ARG A 34 15.63 -13.28 8.16
N ARG A 35 15.21 -12.46 7.17
CA ARG A 35 14.36 -12.88 6.04
C ARG A 35 14.89 -12.31 4.73
N PRO A 36 16.13 -12.67 4.30
CA PRO A 36 16.81 -12.05 3.16
C PRO A 36 16.07 -12.23 1.82
N ARG A 37 15.26 -13.29 1.68
CA ARG A 37 14.45 -13.52 0.47
C ARG A 37 13.39 -12.44 0.24
N ARG A 38 12.93 -11.75 1.28
CA ARG A 38 11.95 -10.64 1.14
C ARG A 38 12.43 -9.58 0.16
N ARG A 39 13.72 -9.21 0.25
CA ARG A 39 14.31 -8.21 -0.64
C ARG A 39 14.30 -8.65 -2.10
N THR A 40 14.60 -9.91 -2.36
CA THR A 40 14.99 -10.40 -3.69
C THR A 40 13.89 -11.18 -4.42
N HIS A 41 12.91 -11.72 -3.69
CA HIS A 41 11.87 -12.58 -4.25
C HIS A 41 10.46 -12.03 -4.02
N SER A 42 10.26 -11.12 -3.06
CA SER A 42 8.91 -10.60 -2.82
C SER A 42 8.40 -9.78 -4.00
N ARG A 43 7.20 -10.13 -4.44
CA ARG A 43 6.39 -9.44 -5.44
C ARG A 43 5.13 -8.92 -4.78
N VAL A 44 4.44 -8.00 -5.44
CA VAL A 44 3.16 -7.46 -4.97
C VAL A 44 2.04 -8.09 -5.77
N TYR A 45 1.00 -8.52 -5.07
CA TYR A 45 -0.15 -9.17 -5.65
C TYR A 45 -1.44 -8.46 -5.23
N ARG A 46 -2.46 -8.58 -6.05
CA ARG A 46 -3.82 -8.13 -5.76
C ARG A 46 -4.73 -9.33 -5.58
N GLY A 47 -5.41 -9.41 -4.44
CA GLY A 47 -6.48 -10.38 -4.21
C GLY A 47 -7.76 -10.02 -4.95
N ALA A 48 -8.67 -10.98 -5.07
CA ALA A 48 -10.00 -10.77 -5.66
C ALA A 48 -10.84 -9.70 -4.93
N ASP A 49 -10.57 -9.48 -3.65
CA ASP A 49 -11.14 -8.43 -2.80
C ASP A 49 -10.50 -7.03 -3.01
N GLY A 50 -9.52 -6.94 -3.91
CA GLY A 50 -8.76 -5.72 -4.18
C GLY A 50 -7.62 -5.44 -3.19
N VAL A 51 -7.47 -6.25 -2.14
CA VAL A 51 -6.41 -6.08 -1.14
C VAL A 51 -5.05 -6.38 -1.75
N LEU A 52 -4.07 -5.54 -1.42
CA LEU A 52 -2.69 -5.73 -1.84
C LEU A 52 -1.93 -6.60 -0.83
N TRP A 53 -1.20 -7.58 -1.37
CA TRP A 53 -0.35 -8.52 -0.67
C TRP A 53 1.09 -8.36 -1.15
N ILE A 54 2.06 -8.63 -0.29
CA ILE A 54 3.48 -8.66 -0.63
C ILE A 54 4.11 -9.94 -0.10
N GLY A 55 4.81 -10.67 -0.96
CA GLY A 55 5.34 -11.97 -0.61
C GLY A 55 5.80 -12.77 -1.81
N GLU A 56 5.92 -14.06 -1.64
CA GLU A 56 6.37 -15.02 -2.64
C GLU A 56 5.27 -16.07 -2.86
N ILE A 57 5.14 -16.54 -4.10
CA ILE A 57 4.33 -17.72 -4.40
C ILE A 57 5.33 -18.83 -4.70
N ASP A 58 5.34 -19.87 -3.86
CA ASP A 58 6.19 -21.04 -4.06
C ASP A 58 5.69 -21.84 -5.27
N GLN A 59 6.60 -22.48 -6.00
CA GLN A 59 6.20 -23.38 -7.09
C GLN A 59 5.27 -24.49 -6.55
N PRO A 60 4.26 -24.91 -7.33
CA PRO A 60 3.32 -25.92 -6.88
C PRO A 60 4.04 -27.26 -6.69
N ASP A 61 4.29 -27.65 -5.45
CA ASP A 61 4.50 -29.05 -5.12
C ASP A 61 3.13 -29.72 -5.02
N GLY A 62 2.91 -30.79 -5.79
CA GLY A 62 1.69 -31.59 -5.74
C GLY A 62 0.36 -30.86 -6.10
N GLY A 63 0.40 -29.69 -6.74
CA GLY A 63 -0.79 -28.99 -7.26
C GLY A 63 -1.35 -27.86 -6.38
N HIS A 64 -0.70 -27.51 -5.26
CA HIS A 64 -1.09 -26.36 -4.44
C HIS A 64 0.09 -25.41 -4.23
N ALA A 65 0.05 -24.26 -4.90
CA ALA A 65 1.01 -23.18 -4.67
C ALA A 65 0.69 -22.49 -3.33
N TRP A 66 1.73 -22.32 -2.50
CA TRP A 66 1.64 -21.56 -1.25
C TRP A 66 1.99 -20.10 -1.51
N PHE A 67 1.27 -19.19 -0.87
CA PHE A 67 1.72 -17.80 -0.78
C PHE A 67 2.33 -17.56 0.60
N THR A 68 3.58 -17.13 0.65
CA THR A 68 4.24 -16.72 1.90
C THR A 68 4.46 -15.21 1.89
N GLY A 69 3.76 -14.49 2.77
CA GLY A 69 3.80 -13.04 2.75
C GLY A 69 2.91 -12.36 3.78
N ALA A 70 2.59 -11.09 3.53
CA ALA A 70 1.78 -10.25 4.40
C ALA A 70 0.87 -9.35 3.57
N ARG A 71 -0.12 -8.72 4.22
CA ARG A 71 -0.85 -7.62 3.62
C ARG A 71 0.09 -6.43 3.45
N LEU A 72 0.11 -5.82 2.27
CA LEU A 72 0.98 -4.68 2.00
C LEU A 72 0.67 -3.51 2.94
N LEU A 73 -0.61 -3.27 3.26
CA LEU A 73 -1.00 -2.24 4.22
C LEU A 73 -0.40 -2.49 5.61
N GLY A 74 -0.40 -3.74 6.09
CA GLY A 74 0.23 -4.11 7.35
C GLY A 74 1.72 -3.78 7.36
N VAL A 75 2.42 -4.13 6.28
CA VAL A 75 3.84 -3.79 6.10
C VAL A 75 4.08 -2.28 6.11
N LEU A 76 3.20 -1.49 5.46
CA LEU A 76 3.32 -0.04 5.43
C LEU A 76 3.10 0.62 6.80
N CYS A 77 2.31 0.00 7.66
CA CYS A 77 2.04 0.49 9.01
C CYS A 77 3.08 0.02 10.04
N ASN A 78 3.44 -1.28 10.02
CA ASN A 78 4.18 -1.93 11.09
C ASN A 78 5.66 -2.19 10.74
N GLY A 79 6.04 -2.07 9.47
CA GLY A 79 7.42 -2.27 9.02
C GLY A 79 7.95 -3.64 9.37
N SER A 80 9.13 -3.72 10.00
CA SER A 80 9.76 -4.99 10.38
C SER A 80 8.99 -5.81 11.44
N ALA A 81 8.04 -5.19 12.15
CA ALA A 81 7.17 -5.89 13.09
C ALA A 81 6.01 -6.62 12.38
N GLU A 82 5.75 -6.33 11.09
CA GLU A 82 4.76 -7.08 10.33
C GLU A 82 5.25 -8.51 10.06
N GLU A 83 4.50 -9.46 10.60
CA GLU A 83 4.75 -10.87 10.39
C GLU A 83 4.41 -11.30 8.96
N SER A 84 4.84 -12.51 8.60
CA SER A 84 4.49 -13.10 7.31
C SER A 84 4.10 -14.53 7.58
N PHE A 85 3.04 -14.96 6.92
CA PHE A 85 2.45 -16.27 7.11
C PHE A 85 2.38 -17.00 5.78
N ALA A 86 2.35 -18.33 5.86
CA ALA A 86 2.14 -19.20 4.73
C ALA A 86 0.63 -19.44 4.58
N HIS A 87 0.11 -19.19 3.38
CA HIS A 87 -1.30 -19.26 3.05
C HIS A 87 -1.51 -20.31 1.95
N ALA A 88 -2.05 -21.47 2.34
CA ALA A 88 -2.49 -22.49 1.39
C ALA A 88 -3.70 -21.98 0.59
N GLY A 89 -3.68 -22.14 -0.73
CA GLY A 89 -4.82 -21.80 -1.61
C GLY A 89 -5.05 -20.31 -1.84
N LEU A 90 -4.29 -19.42 -1.20
CA LEU A 90 -4.37 -17.98 -1.48
C LEU A 90 -3.71 -17.65 -2.83
N ALA A 91 -2.66 -18.36 -3.22
CA ALA A 91 -1.92 -18.12 -4.46
C ALA A 91 -2.82 -18.12 -5.71
N SER A 92 -3.83 -18.98 -5.79
CA SER A 92 -4.76 -19.05 -6.92
C SER A 92 -5.72 -17.86 -7.01
N GLN A 93 -5.79 -17.04 -5.97
CA GLN A 93 -6.65 -15.85 -5.88
C GLN A 93 -5.86 -14.55 -6.03
N LEU A 94 -4.55 -14.65 -6.24
CA LEU A 94 -3.62 -13.54 -6.32
C LEU A 94 -3.22 -13.29 -7.78
N THR A 95 -3.42 -12.06 -8.24
CA THR A 95 -2.87 -11.59 -9.52
C THR A 95 -1.65 -10.72 -9.23
N GLU A 96 -0.49 -11.04 -9.80
CA GLU A 96 0.69 -10.19 -9.64
C GLU A 96 0.42 -8.79 -10.19
N VAL A 97 0.82 -7.77 -9.42
CA VAL A 97 0.78 -6.38 -9.85
C VAL A 97 2.05 -6.13 -10.66
N ALA A 98 1.95 -6.27 -11.97
CA ALA A 98 3.06 -6.08 -12.90
C ALA A 98 3.76 -4.73 -12.68
N ASP A 99 5.09 -4.76 -12.87
CA ASP A 99 6.00 -3.62 -12.80
C ASP A 99 5.92 -2.82 -11.50
N PHE A 100 5.41 -3.41 -10.41
CA PHE A 100 5.21 -2.71 -9.15
C PHE A 100 6.51 -2.07 -8.66
N TRP A 101 7.63 -2.80 -8.66
CA TRP A 101 8.90 -2.28 -8.18
C TRP A 101 9.44 -1.15 -9.05
N GLN A 102 9.34 -1.26 -10.37
CA GLN A 102 9.71 -0.18 -11.30
C GLN A 102 8.88 1.08 -11.06
N ARG A 103 7.55 0.93 -10.90
CA ARG A 103 6.67 2.05 -10.57
C ARG A 103 6.97 2.60 -9.19
N TYR A 104 7.27 1.78 -8.20
CA TYR A 104 7.59 2.22 -6.85
C TYR A 104 8.90 3.01 -6.80
N VAL A 105 9.93 2.63 -7.55
CA VAL A 105 11.15 3.43 -7.72
C VAL A 105 10.83 4.80 -8.35
N THR A 106 9.98 4.79 -9.39
CA THR A 106 9.62 5.99 -10.16
C THR A 106 8.72 6.95 -9.40
N ASP A 107 7.68 6.45 -8.75
CA ASP A 107 6.56 7.22 -8.17
C ASP A 107 6.50 7.15 -6.64
N GLY A 108 7.37 6.35 -6.02
CA GLY A 108 7.38 6.12 -4.59
C GLY A 108 6.10 5.45 -4.11
N ARG A 109 5.65 5.86 -2.92
CA ARG A 109 4.40 5.40 -2.30
C ARG A 109 3.15 5.58 -3.18
N CYS A 110 3.17 6.45 -4.19
CA CYS A 110 2.05 6.58 -5.13
C CYS A 110 1.89 5.38 -6.07
N ALA A 111 2.88 4.50 -6.22
CA ALA A 111 2.70 3.23 -6.92
C ALA A 111 1.72 2.28 -6.18
N ILE A 112 1.51 2.51 -4.88
CA ILE A 112 0.59 1.77 -4.00
C ILE A 112 -0.81 2.39 -4.03
N ASP A 113 -0.87 3.73 -4.02
CA ASP A 113 -2.09 4.53 -4.01
C ASP A 113 -2.09 5.52 -5.19
N ALA A 114 -2.35 4.99 -6.39
CA ALA A 114 -2.33 5.77 -7.62
C ALA A 114 -3.43 6.85 -7.65
N THR A 115 -4.57 6.59 -6.99
CA THR A 115 -5.73 7.50 -6.92
C THR A 115 -5.57 8.60 -5.87
N HIS A 116 -4.55 8.54 -5.03
CA HIS A 116 -4.31 9.53 -3.98
C HIS A 116 -5.44 9.62 -2.94
N THR A 117 -5.93 8.44 -2.55
CA THR A 117 -7.10 8.25 -1.67
C THR A 117 -6.79 7.57 -0.35
N SER A 118 -5.65 6.89 -0.23
CA SER A 118 -5.32 6.11 0.97
C SER A 118 -4.59 6.93 2.02
N TYR A 119 -4.96 6.73 3.29
CA TYR A 119 -4.29 7.31 4.44
C TYR A 119 -3.45 6.23 5.14
N PHE A 120 -2.12 6.34 5.10
CA PHE A 120 -1.20 5.48 5.85
C PHE A 120 -0.01 6.29 6.37
N VAL A 121 0.81 5.70 7.25
CA VAL A 121 1.93 6.38 7.94
C VAL A 121 2.78 7.20 6.96
N GLY A 122 2.89 8.50 7.22
CA GLY A 122 3.62 9.47 6.39
C GLY A 122 2.75 10.29 5.42
N ASP A 123 1.45 10.00 5.28
CA ASP A 123 0.53 10.77 4.42
C ASP A 123 0.35 12.24 4.88
N ASP A 124 0.60 12.53 6.16
CA ASP A 124 0.71 13.88 6.73
C ASP A 124 1.79 14.73 6.04
N THR A 125 2.87 14.10 5.60
CA THR A 125 3.98 14.74 4.86
C THR A 125 3.85 14.63 3.35
N ARG A 126 2.75 14.06 2.82
CA ARG A 126 2.57 13.82 1.39
C ARG A 126 2.35 15.09 0.59
N TRP A 127 1.78 16.12 1.19
CA TRP A 127 1.24 17.27 0.45
C TRP A 127 1.98 18.56 0.79
N SER A 128 2.50 19.22 -0.25
CA SER A 128 2.90 20.62 -0.15
C SER A 128 1.71 21.50 -0.51
N VAL A 129 1.30 22.36 0.42
CA VAL A 129 0.18 23.29 0.24
C VAL A 129 0.70 24.62 -0.25
N ASN A 130 0.05 25.22 -1.25
CA ASN A 130 0.44 26.54 -1.74
C ASN A 130 0.17 27.64 -0.69
N ALA A 131 0.80 28.81 -0.85
CA ALA A 131 0.65 29.94 0.09
C ALA A 131 -0.81 30.37 0.33
N ARG A 132 -1.70 30.14 -0.65
CA ARG A 132 -3.14 30.48 -0.55
C ARG A 132 -3.98 29.40 0.15
N GLY A 133 -3.42 28.23 0.49
CA GLY A 133 -4.16 27.13 1.12
C GLY A 133 -5.24 26.50 0.22
N THR A 134 -5.21 26.72 -1.09
CA THR A 134 -6.28 26.31 -2.02
C THR A 134 -5.86 25.21 -2.97
N ARG A 135 -4.55 24.96 -3.10
CA ARG A 135 -3.99 23.88 -3.89
C ARG A 135 -2.95 23.14 -3.08
N ARG A 136 -2.84 21.84 -3.34
CA ARG A 136 -1.75 21.01 -2.82
C ARG A 136 -1.17 20.13 -3.91
N THR A 137 0.13 19.88 -3.83
CA THR A 137 0.88 19.03 -4.76
C THR A 137 1.50 17.87 -3.99
N CYS A 138 1.45 16.66 -4.57
CA CYS A 138 1.99 15.48 -3.94
C CYS A 138 3.53 15.48 -4.00
N LEU A 139 4.18 15.47 -2.84
CA LEU A 139 5.63 15.44 -2.66
C LEU A 139 6.24 14.07 -2.96
N TRP A 140 5.43 13.00 -3.00
CA TRP A 140 5.94 11.66 -3.30
C TRP A 140 6.15 11.45 -4.80
N CYS A 141 5.10 11.69 -5.61
CA CYS A 141 5.18 11.49 -7.06
C CYS A 141 5.48 12.77 -7.84
N GLY A 142 5.21 13.96 -7.29
CA GLY A 142 5.30 15.23 -8.01
C GLY A 142 4.25 15.44 -9.11
N LYS A 143 3.46 14.40 -9.44
CA LYS A 143 2.54 14.37 -10.59
C LYS A 143 1.10 14.77 -10.22
N ALA A 144 0.70 14.58 -8.97
CA ALA A 144 -0.67 14.84 -8.54
C ALA A 144 -0.82 16.24 -7.92
N SER A 145 -1.89 16.93 -8.28
CA SER A 145 -2.33 18.16 -7.63
C SER A 145 -3.82 18.12 -7.31
N GLN A 146 -4.21 18.72 -6.20
CA GLN A 146 -5.59 18.78 -5.75
C GLN A 146 -5.97 20.22 -5.41
N ARG A 147 -7.23 20.58 -5.64
CA ARG A 147 -7.79 21.90 -5.29
C ARG A 147 -8.81 21.74 -4.17
N LEU A 148 -8.73 22.61 -3.17
CA LEU A 148 -9.73 22.71 -2.12
C LEU A 148 -11.06 23.19 -2.72
N LYS A 149 -12.07 22.32 -2.74
CA LYS A 149 -13.46 22.69 -3.05
C LYS A 149 -14.15 23.00 -1.72
N ARG A 150 -14.66 24.23 -1.57
CA ARG A 150 -15.51 24.64 -0.44
C ARG A 150 -16.94 24.76 -0.94
N TRP A 151 -17.88 24.19 -0.21
CA TRP A 151 -19.30 24.39 -0.46
C TRP A 151 -20.04 24.46 0.87
N THR A 152 -21.19 25.14 0.84
CA THR A 152 -22.11 25.22 1.97
C THR A 152 -23.40 24.56 1.55
N GLU A 153 -23.90 23.65 2.38
CA GLU A 153 -25.16 22.95 2.16
C GLU A 153 -26.14 23.35 3.27
N ARG A 154 -27.38 23.70 2.89
CA ARG A 154 -28.46 23.92 3.86
C ARG A 154 -29.06 22.56 4.19
N VAL A 155 -28.87 22.10 5.42
CA VAL A 155 -29.47 20.85 5.91
C VAL A 155 -30.73 21.18 6.70
N ARG A 156 -31.89 20.71 6.23
CA ARG A 156 -33.13 20.67 7.02
C ARG A 156 -33.12 19.39 7.86
N ARG A 157 -33.35 19.51 9.17
CA ARG A 157 -33.47 18.37 10.09
C ARG A 157 -34.84 18.42 10.71
N GLU A 158 -35.50 17.27 10.71
CA GLU A 158 -36.81 17.08 11.31
C GLU A 158 -36.75 15.79 12.12
N THR A 159 -37.37 15.80 13.28
CA THR A 159 -37.58 14.61 14.09
C THR A 159 -39.03 14.59 14.54
N TRP A 160 -39.59 13.40 14.65
CA TRP A 160 -40.84 13.21 15.37
C TRP A 160 -40.55 13.38 16.87
N MET A 161 -41.46 14.06 17.57
CA MET A 161 -41.49 14.11 19.03
C MET A 161 -42.85 13.56 19.47
N ASP A 162 -42.85 12.79 20.55
CA ASP A 162 -44.08 12.29 21.15
C ASP A 162 -44.85 13.45 21.78
N ASP A 163 -46.17 13.49 21.59
CA ASP A 163 -47.03 14.45 22.27
C ASP A 163 -47.11 14.10 23.76
N VAL A 164 -46.67 15.03 24.62
CA VAL A 164 -46.90 14.92 26.06
C VAL A 164 -48.39 15.12 26.29
N LYS A 165 -49.07 14.07 26.78
CA LYS A 165 -50.41 14.21 27.33
C LYS A 165 -50.26 14.79 28.73
N ASP A 166 -50.78 16.00 28.95
CA ASP A 166 -51.00 16.53 30.28
C ASP A 166 -52.13 15.70 30.93
N ASP A 167 -51.80 15.01 32.03
CA ASP A 167 -52.74 14.28 32.90
C ASP A 167 -53.55 15.23 33.79
#